data_AF-A0A2V5L391-F1
#
_entry.id   AF-A0A2V5L391-F1
#
_cell.length_a   1.000
_cell.length_b   1.000
_cell.length_c   1.000
_cell.angle_alpha   90.00
_cell.angle_beta   90.00
_cell.angle_gamma   90.00
#
_symmetry.space_group_name_H-M   'P 1'
#
loop_
_entity.id
_entity.type
_entity.pdbx_description
1 polymer ?
#
loop_
_entity_poly.entity_id
_entity_poly.type
_entity_poly.pdbx_seq_one_letter_code
_entity_poly.pdbx_strand_id
1 'polypeptide(L)'
;MHEHPQVRAFRQAAEVMRSERYWQRGEDDDVEFLRALADVVAEISYHLDAVQALDVDGLAAYVCAARLKPWAGKVNAELLLMTAVGSAIERRIAMTRTSRNTGVQ
;
A
#
# COMPACT_ATOMS: atom_id res chain seq x y z
N MET A 1 -0.52 -25.28 3.22
CA MET A 1 -1.20 -24.05 3.68
C MET A 1 -2.12 -23.63 2.55
N HIS A 2 -3.43 -23.82 2.68
CA HIS A 2 -4.37 -23.41 1.62
C HIS A 2 -4.61 -21.92 1.73
N GLU A 3 -4.34 -21.20 0.64
CA GLU A 3 -4.55 -19.76 0.56
C GLU A 3 -6.02 -19.40 0.74
N HIS A 4 -6.30 -18.33 1.50
CA HIS A 4 -7.65 -17.89 1.78
C HIS A 4 -8.37 -17.49 0.48
N PRO A 5 -9.61 -17.95 0.21
CA PRO A 5 -10.30 -17.71 -1.05
C PRO A 5 -10.44 -16.23 -1.43
N GLN A 6 -10.60 -15.34 -0.43
CA GLN A 6 -10.65 -13.89 -0.64
C GLN A 6 -9.32 -13.33 -1.12
N VAL A 7 -8.20 -13.80 -0.56
CA VAL A 7 -6.85 -13.38 -0.98
C VAL A 7 -6.59 -13.77 -2.43
N ARG A 8 -7.03 -14.98 -2.81
CA ARG A 8 -6.95 -15.45 -4.20
C ARG A 8 -7.79 -14.58 -5.14
N ALA A 9 -9.02 -14.24 -4.74
CA ALA A 9 -9.91 -13.37 -5.52
C ALA A 9 -9.35 -11.96 -5.70
N PHE A 10 -8.83 -11.34 -4.63
CA PHE A 10 -8.18 -10.02 -4.72
C PHE A 10 -6.94 -10.04 -5.62
N ARG A 11 -6.12 -11.10 -5.54
CA ARG A 11 -4.95 -11.24 -6.43
C ARG A 11 -5.36 -11.37 -7.89
N GLN A 12 -6.33 -12.24 -8.20
CA GLN A 12 -6.82 -12.43 -9.56
C GLN A 12 -7.44 -11.14 -10.12
N ALA A 13 -8.22 -10.41 -9.30
CA ALA A 13 -8.75 -9.11 -9.68
C ALA A 13 -7.63 -8.11 -9.98
N ALA A 14 -6.60 -8.03 -9.13
CA ALA A 14 -5.45 -7.15 -9.34
C ALA A 14 -4.66 -7.51 -10.62
N GLU A 15 -4.47 -8.80 -10.92
CA GLU A 15 -3.82 -9.27 -12.15
C GLU A 15 -4.62 -8.91 -13.40
N VAL A 16 -5.94 -9.12 -13.37
CA VAL A 16 -6.83 -8.74 -14.48
C VAL A 16 -6.80 -7.23 -14.68
N MET A 17 -6.94 -6.44 -13.60
CA MET A 17 -6.87 -4.99 -13.68
C MET A 17 -5.53 -4.49 -14.22
N ARG A 18 -4.41 -5.13 -13.82
CA ARG A 18 -3.07 -4.81 -14.34
C ARG A 18 -2.94 -5.02 -15.85
N SER A 19 -3.69 -5.96 -16.41
CA SER A 19 -3.69 -6.25 -17.85
C SER A 19 -4.55 -5.28 -18.67
N GLU A 20 -5.38 -4.45 -18.02
CA GLU A 20 -6.22 -3.49 -18.73
C GLU A 20 -5.48 -2.20 -19.11
N ARG A 21 -5.87 -1.65 -20.27
CA ARG A 21 -5.25 -0.50 -20.97
C ARG A 21 -5.05 0.76 -20.11
N TYR A 22 -5.79 0.92 -19.03
CA TYR A 22 -5.69 2.05 -18.08
C TYR A 22 -4.47 1.97 -17.13
N TRP A 23 -3.72 0.86 -17.19
CA TRP A 23 -2.47 0.64 -16.43
C TRP A 23 -1.19 0.79 -17.26
N GLN A 24 -1.28 1.04 -18.57
CA GLN A 24 -0.15 1.51 -19.37
C GLN A 24 0.09 3.00 -19.07
N ARG A 25 0.65 3.25 -17.89
CA ARG A 25 0.94 4.57 -17.35
C ARG A 25 2.34 5.02 -17.74
N GLY A 26 2.50 6.32 -18.05
CA GLY A 26 3.82 6.92 -18.08
C GLY A 26 4.42 6.90 -16.67
N GLU A 27 5.75 6.95 -16.52
CA GLU A 27 6.41 6.91 -15.20
C GLU A 27 5.88 8.00 -14.22
N ASP A 28 5.36 9.11 -14.76
CA ASP A 28 4.79 10.20 -13.97
C ASP A 28 3.36 9.89 -13.44
N ASP A 29 2.58 9.00 -14.09
CA ASP A 29 1.21 8.69 -13.70
C ASP A 29 1.13 7.71 -12.51
N ASP A 30 2.24 7.06 -12.15
CA ASP A 30 2.28 6.08 -11.06
C ASP A 30 2.14 6.74 -9.68
N VAL A 31 2.70 7.94 -9.50
CA VAL A 31 2.58 8.66 -8.23
C VAL A 31 1.15 9.17 -8.05
N GLU A 32 0.51 9.65 -9.12
CA GLU A 32 -0.90 10.03 -9.09
C GLU A 32 -1.81 8.84 -8.84
N PHE A 33 -1.49 7.67 -9.42
CA PHE A 33 -2.18 6.42 -9.09
C PHE A 33 -2.12 6.14 -7.60
N LEU A 34 -0.90 6.13 -7.03
CA LEU A 34 -0.69 5.76 -5.64
C LEU A 34 -1.35 6.76 -4.69
N ARG A 35 -1.43 8.04 -5.07
CA ARG A 35 -2.20 9.05 -4.33
C ARG A 35 -3.71 8.77 -4.37
N ALA A 36 -4.28 8.48 -5.54
CA ALA A 36 -5.69 8.11 -5.65
C ALA A 36 -6.01 6.80 -4.90
N LEU A 37 -5.07 5.84 -4.91
CA LEU A 37 -5.18 4.61 -4.13
C LEU A 37 -5.15 4.90 -2.63
N ALA A 38 -4.42 5.91 -2.17
CA ALA A 38 -4.36 6.28 -0.76
C ALA A 38 -5.74 6.65 -0.20
N ASP A 39 -6.57 7.35 -0.97
CA ASP A 39 -7.94 7.71 -0.57
C ASP A 39 -8.82 6.45 -0.39
N VAL A 40 -8.72 5.50 -1.33
CA VAL A 40 -9.44 4.22 -1.23
C VAL A 40 -8.94 3.40 -0.04
N VAL A 41 -7.62 3.38 0.18
CA VAL A 41 -7.00 2.66 1.29
C VAL A 41 -7.39 3.27 2.63
N ALA A 42 -7.56 4.58 2.73
CA ALA A 42 -8.04 5.25 3.93
C ALA A 42 -9.47 4.76 4.29
N GLU A 43 -10.37 4.70 3.32
CA GLU A 43 -11.75 4.21 3.53
C GLU A 43 -11.77 2.72 3.92
N ILE A 44 -10.97 1.89 3.24
CA ILE A 44 -10.82 0.47 3.59
C ILE A 44 -10.29 0.34 5.03
N SER A 45 -9.30 1.14 5.39
CA SER A 45 -8.71 1.13 6.74
C SER A 45 -9.75 1.47 7.80
N TYR A 46 -10.55 2.52 7.56
CA TYR A 46 -11.66 2.89 8.43
C TYR A 46 -12.62 1.72 8.67
N HIS A 47 -13.04 1.04 7.60
CA HIS A 47 -13.95 -0.09 7.73
C HIS A 47 -13.31 -1.29 8.44
N LEU A 48 -12.04 -1.61 8.16
CA LEU A 48 -11.31 -2.69 8.82
C LEU A 48 -11.18 -2.44 10.32
N ASP A 49 -10.92 -1.19 10.71
CA ASP A 49 -10.83 -0.79 12.12
C ASP A 49 -12.20 -0.81 12.80
N ALA A 50 -13.25 -0.33 12.13
CA ALA A 50 -14.61 -0.34 12.65
C ALA A 50 -15.12 -1.75 12.98
N VAL A 51 -14.76 -2.74 12.15
CA VAL A 51 -15.17 -4.15 12.36
C VAL A 51 -14.13 -4.99 13.11
N GLN A 52 -13.00 -4.39 13.51
CA GLN A 52 -11.87 -5.08 14.16
C GLN A 52 -11.42 -6.32 13.37
N ALA A 53 -11.34 -6.19 12.03
CA ALA A 53 -11.03 -7.30 11.13
C ALA A 53 -9.58 -7.80 11.25
N LEU A 54 -8.68 -6.97 11.77
CA LEU A 54 -7.26 -7.30 11.86
C LEU A 54 -6.91 -7.91 13.21
N ASP A 55 -6.19 -9.02 13.15
CA ASP A 55 -5.62 -9.68 14.31
C ASP A 55 -4.57 -8.79 15.01
N VAL A 56 -4.70 -8.67 16.34
CA VAL A 56 -3.87 -7.79 17.17
C VAL A 56 -2.41 -8.26 17.19
N ASP A 57 -2.18 -9.58 17.20
CA ASP A 57 -0.83 -10.14 17.21
C ASP A 57 -0.14 -9.90 15.86
N GLY A 58 -0.86 -10.09 14.76
CA GLY A 58 -0.39 -9.74 13.41
C GLY A 58 -0.05 -8.24 13.26
N LEU A 59 -0.87 -7.36 13.82
CA LEU A 59 -0.62 -5.91 13.84
C LEU A 59 0.64 -5.56 14.63
N ALA A 60 0.84 -6.15 15.81
CA ALA A 60 2.04 -5.94 16.62
C ALA A 60 3.30 -6.44 15.91
N ALA A 61 3.23 -7.60 15.26
CA ALA A 61 4.34 -8.16 14.48
C ALA A 61 4.75 -7.24 13.33
N TYR A 62 3.79 -6.64 12.62
CA TYR A 62 4.06 -5.67 11.55
C TYR A 62 4.79 -4.43 12.08
N VAL A 63 4.32 -3.83 13.19
CA VAL A 63 4.97 -2.65 13.79
C VAL A 63 6.43 -2.93 14.14
N CYS A 64 6.71 -4.11 14.71
CA CYS A 64 8.07 -4.56 15.00
C CYS A 64 8.91 -4.69 13.73
N ALA A 65 8.39 -5.35 12.68
CA ALA A 65 9.10 -5.57 11.42
C ALA A 65 9.37 -4.26 10.67
N ALA A 66 8.39 -3.36 10.63
CA ALA A 66 8.47 -2.05 9.98
C ALA A 66 9.24 -1.02 10.84
N ARG A 67 9.66 -1.38 12.06
CA ARG A 67 10.34 -0.50 13.03
C ARG A 67 9.58 0.80 13.28
N LEU A 68 8.26 0.73 13.21
CA LEU A 68 7.40 1.88 13.48
C LEU A 68 7.44 2.15 14.98
N LYS A 69 7.53 3.43 15.35
CA LYS A 69 7.29 3.88 16.72
C LYS A 69 5.89 4.47 16.72
N PRO A 70 4.85 3.74 17.17
CA PRO A 70 3.54 4.32 17.32
C PRO A 70 3.65 5.41 18.38
N TRP A 71 3.63 6.68 17.97
CA TRP A 71 3.64 7.79 18.92
C TRP A 71 2.24 7.86 19.52
N ALA A 72 2.04 7.15 20.64
CA ALA A 72 0.81 7.12 21.42
C ALA A 72 -0.44 6.62 20.66
N GLY A 73 -0.55 5.30 20.42
CA GLY A 73 -1.78 4.73 19.89
C GLY A 73 -1.80 3.21 19.85
N LYS A 74 -3.02 2.64 19.88
CA LYS A 74 -3.25 1.22 19.56
C LYS A 74 -2.96 1.02 18.07
N VAL A 75 -2.23 -0.03 17.73
CA VAL A 75 -1.98 -0.38 16.32
C VAL A 75 -3.30 -0.73 15.64
N ASN A 76 -3.54 -0.19 14.45
CA ASN A 76 -4.77 -0.36 13.69
C ASN A 76 -4.48 -0.49 12.19
N ALA A 77 -5.50 -0.81 11.40
CA ALA A 77 -5.43 -0.98 9.96
C ALA A 77 -4.96 0.29 9.26
N GLU A 78 -5.45 1.45 9.70
CA GLU A 78 -5.06 2.74 9.15
C GLU A 78 -3.56 2.99 9.27
N LEU A 79 -2.99 2.83 10.46
CA LEU A 79 -1.55 2.97 10.69
C LEU A 79 -0.75 2.03 9.80
N LEU A 80 -1.19 0.78 9.62
CA LEU A 80 -0.49 -0.22 8.83
C LEU A 80 -0.54 0.13 7.33
N LEU A 81 -1.74 0.31 6.80
CA LEU A 81 -1.97 0.45 5.36
C LEU A 81 -1.53 1.82 4.85
N MET A 82 -1.83 2.90 5.58
CA MET A 82 -1.42 4.25 5.16
C MET A 82 0.10 4.43 5.23
N THR A 83 0.77 3.83 6.22
CA THR A 83 2.25 3.84 6.26
C THR A 83 2.85 3.06 5.09
N ALA A 84 2.25 1.93 4.72
CA ALA A 84 2.72 1.13 3.59
C ALA A 84 2.56 1.87 2.26
N VAL A 85 1.40 2.51 2.04
CA VAL A 85 1.13 3.34 0.85
C VAL A 85 2.05 4.56 0.81
N GLY A 86 2.19 5.29 1.91
CA GLY A 86 3.11 6.43 2.01
C GLY A 86 4.55 6.05 1.68
N SER A 87 5.03 4.95 2.25
CA SER A 87 6.37 4.42 1.96
C SER A 87 6.54 4.02 0.49
N ALA A 88 5.49 3.49 -0.16
CA ALA A 88 5.52 3.16 -1.57
C ALA A 88 5.61 4.40 -2.47
N ILE A 89 4.85 5.45 -2.14
CA ILE A 89 4.90 6.76 -2.81
C ILE A 89 6.30 7.36 -2.69
N GLU A 90 6.86 7.41 -1.48
CA GLU A 90 8.20 7.95 -1.22
C GLU A 90 9.28 7.22 -2.01
N ARG A 91 9.25 5.87 -2.00
CA ARG A 91 10.19 5.06 -2.79
C ARG A 91 10.06 5.35 -4.28
N ARG A 92 8.84 5.49 -4.81
CA ARG A 92 8.65 5.77 -6.24
C ARG A 92 9.19 7.14 -6.61
N ILE A 93 8.90 8.17 -5.81
CA ILE A 93 9.45 9.53 -6.00
C ILE A 93 10.98 9.52 -5.96
N ALA A 94 11.59 8.80 -5.01
CA ALA A 94 13.04 8.69 -4.91
C ALA A 94 13.65 8.03 -6.15
N MET A 95 13.05 6.94 -6.65
CA MET A 95 13.50 6.24 -7.87
C MET A 95 13.42 7.12 -9.12
N THR A 96 12.32 7.86 -9.31
CA THR A 96 12.17 8.79 -10.45
C THR A 96 13.23 9.90 -10.41
N ARG A 97 13.56 10.42 -9.22
CA ARG A 97 14.63 11.43 -9.06
C ARG A 97 16.01 10.87 -9.41
N THR A 98 16.31 9.64 -9.02
CA THR A 98 17.60 8.98 -9.35
C THR A 98 17.71 8.69 -10.85
N SER A 99 16.63 8.29 -11.51
CA SER A 99 16.59 8.06 -12.97
C SER A 99 16.89 9.35 -13.75
N ARG A 100 16.24 10.48 -13.40
CA ARG A 100 16.50 11.78 -14.05
C ARG A 100 17.94 12.28 -13.83
N ASN A 101 18.55 12.00 -12.68
CA ASN A 101 19.91 12.43 -12.39
C ASN A 101 20.99 11.58 -13.11
N THR A 102 20.64 10.41 -13.64
CA THR A 102 21.57 9.50 -14.34
C THR A 102 21.44 9.54 -15.87
N GLY A 103 20.37 10.16 -16.39
CA GLY A 103 20.14 10.36 -17.84
C GLY A 103 20.84 11.57 -18.47
N VAL A 104 21.81 12.18 -17.78
CA VAL A 104 22.67 13.25 -18.33
C VAL A 104 24.04 12.67 -18.66
N GLN A 105 24.14 11.95 -19.79
CA GLN A 105 25.39 11.68 -20.49
C GLN A 105 25.16 11.68 -22.00
#